data_AF-A0A923R9H5-F1
#
_entry.id   AF-A0A923R9H5-F1
#
_cell.length_a   1.000
_cell.length_b   1.000
_cell.length_c   1.000
_cell.angle_alpha   90.00
_cell.angle_beta   90.00
_cell.angle_gamma   90.00
#
_symmetry.space_group_name_H-M   'P 1'
#
loop_
_entity.id
_entity.type
_entity.pdbx_description
1 polymer ?
#
loop_
_entity_poly.entity_id
_entity_poly.type
_entity_poly.pdbx_seq_one_letter_code
_entity_poly.pdbx_strand_id
1 'polypeptide(L)'
;MIGRARPTFVEIIPNTKKSRYRLFIDVYKLSKSSYQDFTKILAVVLSLSFVSTSTFAQTPPSVETAKAPLVETRAEPRDLQLVMDDLGAQFKIVKTQINDASLAASTILAAQAINPVLLEAVTITPESVLALPVDQQRAMVLQYRKLILQVSVANVDLEAELTAGNQDAAVAAFTKMEQLIGSGHSIFK
;
A
#
# COMPACT_ATOMS: atom_id res chain seq x y z
N MET A 1 9.11 -2.50 -44.70
CA MET A 1 8.58 -3.82 -44.25
C MET A 1 8.34 -3.74 -42.75
N ILE A 2 7.08 -3.63 -42.31
CA ILE A 2 6.71 -3.51 -40.89
C ILE A 2 6.41 -4.92 -40.37
N GLY A 3 7.26 -5.43 -39.49
CA GLY A 3 7.09 -6.73 -38.85
C GLY A 3 5.95 -6.69 -37.85
N ARG A 4 4.83 -7.36 -38.17
CA ARG A 4 3.71 -7.59 -37.25
C ARG A 4 4.16 -8.57 -36.16
N ALA A 5 4.26 -8.09 -34.92
CA ALA A 5 4.37 -8.97 -33.76
C ALA A 5 3.01 -9.67 -33.54
N ARG A 6 3.03 -11.00 -33.48
CA ARG A 6 1.85 -11.83 -33.20
C ARG A 6 1.50 -11.75 -31.71
N PRO A 7 0.20 -11.73 -31.33
CA PRO A 7 -0.18 -11.94 -29.94
C PRO A 7 0.04 -13.41 -29.56
N THR A 8 0.84 -13.64 -28.52
CA THR A 8 1.07 -14.97 -27.94
C THR A 8 -0.07 -15.30 -27.00
N PHE A 9 -0.80 -16.37 -27.33
CA PHE A 9 -1.81 -17.00 -26.48
C PHE A 9 -1.12 -17.71 -25.30
N VAL A 10 -1.62 -17.56 -24.08
CA VAL A 10 -1.08 -18.26 -22.90
C VAL A 10 -2.18 -19.11 -22.27
N GLU A 11 -1.90 -20.40 -22.24
CA GLU A 11 -2.72 -21.49 -21.73
C GLU A 11 -2.68 -21.54 -20.19
N ILE A 12 -3.85 -21.65 -19.56
CA ILE A 12 -4.00 -21.77 -18.11
C ILE A 12 -3.89 -23.26 -17.76
N ILE A 13 -2.77 -23.69 -17.18
CA ILE A 13 -2.66 -25.03 -16.59
C ILE A 13 -2.83 -24.91 -15.07
N PRO A 14 -3.92 -25.41 -14.47
CA PRO A 14 -4.05 -25.48 -13.02
C PRO A 14 -3.20 -26.66 -12.50
N ASN A 15 -2.10 -26.37 -11.81
CA ASN A 15 -1.38 -27.39 -11.05
C ASN A 15 -1.87 -27.42 -9.60
N THR A 16 -2.64 -28.46 -9.30
CA THR A 16 -3.11 -28.85 -7.99
C THR A 16 -1.95 -29.42 -7.15
N LYS A 17 -1.36 -28.60 -6.29
CA LYS A 17 -0.90 -28.92 -4.92
C LYS A 17 0.09 -27.86 -4.43
N LYS A 18 -0.22 -27.29 -3.26
CA LYS A 18 0.46 -26.21 -2.53
C LYS A 18 0.26 -24.81 -3.12
N SER A 19 -0.81 -24.16 -2.65
CA SER A 19 -1.02 -22.71 -2.76
C SER A 19 0.19 -21.97 -2.19
N ARG A 20 1.08 -21.53 -3.08
CA ARG A 20 1.92 -20.35 -2.87
C ARG A 20 1.41 -19.31 -3.85
N TYR A 21 0.82 -18.24 -3.33
CA TYR A 21 0.46 -17.08 -4.14
C TYR A 21 1.75 -16.52 -4.74
N ARG A 22 1.98 -16.79 -6.03
CA ARG A 22 3.00 -16.07 -6.81
C ARG A 22 2.34 -14.82 -7.36
N LEU A 23 2.61 -13.69 -6.72
CA LEU A 23 2.33 -12.38 -7.28
C LEU A 23 3.30 -12.16 -8.45
N PHE A 24 2.84 -12.35 -9.69
CA PHE A 24 3.61 -11.94 -10.86
C PHE A 24 3.31 -10.47 -11.14
N ILE A 25 4.27 -9.61 -10.78
CA ILE A 25 4.30 -8.21 -11.21
C ILE A 25 5.02 -8.18 -12.57
N ASP A 26 4.33 -7.74 -13.62
CA ASP A 26 4.93 -7.52 -14.94
C ASP A 26 6.01 -6.44 -14.85
N VAL A 27 7.27 -6.85 -15.04
CA VAL A 27 8.43 -5.97 -15.06
C VAL A 27 8.53 -5.34 -16.45
N TYR A 28 7.86 -4.20 -16.64
CA TYR A 28 8.18 -3.30 -17.74
C TYR A 28 9.60 -2.75 -17.53
N LYS A 29 10.36 -2.54 -18.62
CA LYS A 29 11.74 -2.05 -18.62
C LYS A 29 11.95 -0.86 -17.68
N LEU A 30 12.54 -1.10 -16.52
CA LEU A 30 12.85 -0.08 -15.51
C LEU A 30 14.26 0.46 -15.73
N SER A 31 14.36 1.77 -15.95
CA SER A 31 15.59 2.56 -15.86
C SER A 31 16.23 2.40 -14.45
N LYS A 32 17.56 2.53 -14.33
CA LYS A 32 18.32 2.36 -13.07
C LYS A 32 17.72 3.11 -11.86
N SER A 33 17.09 4.27 -12.08
CA SER A 33 16.41 5.06 -11.02
C SER A 33 15.27 4.28 -10.35
N SER A 34 14.61 3.40 -11.08
CA SER A 34 13.38 2.75 -10.62
C SER A 34 13.64 1.41 -9.93
N TYR A 35 14.89 0.93 -9.94
CA TYR A 35 15.31 -0.25 -9.18
C TYR A 35 15.40 0.04 -7.67
N GLN A 36 15.82 1.25 -7.29
CA GLN A 36 15.85 1.67 -5.87
C GLN A 36 14.45 1.82 -5.28
N ASP A 37 13.53 2.40 -6.05
CA ASP A 37 12.11 2.47 -5.66
C ASP A 37 11.49 1.07 -5.51
N PHE A 38 11.85 0.13 -6.39
CA PHE A 38 11.38 -1.24 -6.32
C PHE A 38 11.88 -1.98 -5.06
N THR A 39 13.15 -1.82 -4.68
CA THR A 39 13.66 -2.40 -3.42
C THR A 39 12.97 -1.82 -2.18
N LYS A 40 12.62 -0.53 -2.19
CA LYS A 40 11.86 0.10 -1.11
C LYS A 40 10.42 -0.45 -1.06
N ILE A 41 9.74 -0.57 -2.20
CA ILE A 41 8.41 -1.19 -2.29
C ILE A 41 8.45 -2.64 -1.78
N LEU A 42 9.47 -3.41 -2.15
CA LEU A 42 9.63 -4.79 -1.67
C LEU A 42 9.87 -4.83 -0.15
N ALA A 43 10.64 -3.90 0.41
CA ALA A 43 10.92 -3.81 1.85
C ALA A 43 9.67 -3.45 2.67
N VAL A 44 8.77 -2.60 2.13
CA VAL A 44 7.46 -2.31 2.74
C VAL A 44 6.60 -3.59 2.83
N VAL A 45 6.60 -4.40 1.77
CA VAL A 45 5.85 -5.66 1.74
C VAL A 45 6.51 -6.74 2.63
N LEU A 46 7.85 -6.77 2.74
CA LEU A 46 8.55 -7.79 3.53
C LEU A 46 8.54 -7.52 5.04
N SER A 47 8.54 -6.25 5.47
CA SER A 47 8.68 -5.86 6.89
C SER A 47 7.46 -6.20 7.76
N LEU A 48 6.33 -6.61 7.17
CA LEU A 48 5.13 -7.02 7.91
C LEU A 48 5.11 -8.50 8.36
N SER A 49 6.15 -9.28 8.11
CA SER A 49 6.14 -10.73 8.39
C SER A 49 6.59 -11.13 9.81
N PHE A 50 6.78 -10.20 10.74
CA PHE A 50 7.25 -10.51 12.10
C PHE A 50 6.35 -9.93 13.19
N VAL A 51 5.17 -10.53 13.36
CA VAL A 51 4.50 -10.56 14.67
C VAL A 51 4.67 -11.97 15.21
N SER A 52 5.74 -12.17 15.99
CA SER A 52 5.94 -13.37 16.79
C SER A 52 4.95 -13.34 17.95
N THR A 53 3.91 -14.16 17.89
CA THR A 53 3.11 -14.52 19.07
C THR A 53 3.81 -15.68 19.79
N SER A 54 4.69 -15.34 20.72
CA SER A 54 5.20 -16.26 21.74
C SER A 54 4.33 -16.15 22.98
N THR A 55 3.43 -17.12 23.23
CA THR A 55 2.91 -17.32 24.60
C THR A 55 2.44 -18.76 24.84
N PHE A 56 3.20 -19.42 25.71
CA PHE A 56 2.90 -20.50 26.65
C PHE A 56 2.13 -21.76 26.26
N ALA A 57 2.76 -22.87 26.66
CA ALA A 57 2.22 -24.22 26.76
C ALA A 57 0.99 -24.29 27.68
N GLN A 58 -0.06 -24.96 27.20
CA GLN A 58 -1.04 -25.65 28.04
C GLN A 58 -1.29 -27.04 27.46
N THR A 59 -1.27 -28.01 28.37
CA THR A 59 -1.52 -29.45 28.20
C THR A 59 -2.93 -29.74 27.66
N PRO A 60 -3.13 -30.88 26.95
CA PRO A 60 -4.39 -31.18 26.26
C PRO A 60 -5.45 -31.73 27.21
N PRO A 61 -6.74 -31.47 26.94
CA PRO A 61 -7.64 -32.62 26.90
C PRO A 61 -8.65 -32.59 25.75
N SER A 62 -8.98 -33.81 25.35
CA SER A 62 -10.26 -34.31 24.84
C SER A 62 -10.82 -33.82 23.51
N VAL A 63 -11.00 -34.83 22.66
CA VAL A 63 -11.83 -34.89 21.47
C VAL A 63 -13.26 -34.46 21.80
N GLU A 64 -13.72 -33.39 21.17
CA GLU A 64 -15.15 -33.15 20.98
C GLU A 64 -15.38 -32.59 19.57
N THR A 65 -16.17 -33.33 18.81
CA THR A 65 -16.60 -33.03 17.44
C THR A 65 -17.54 -31.82 17.46
N ALA A 66 -16.99 -30.61 17.48
CA ALA A 66 -17.76 -29.38 17.29
C ALA A 66 -17.69 -28.94 15.83
N LYS A 67 -18.81 -29.09 15.12
CA LYS A 67 -19.09 -28.50 13.82
C LYS A 67 -19.07 -26.97 13.95
N ALA A 68 -17.90 -26.36 13.77
CA ALA A 68 -17.75 -24.91 13.84
C ALA A 68 -18.56 -24.25 12.70
N PRO A 69 -19.43 -23.27 12.99
CA PRO A 69 -19.95 -22.41 11.96
C PRO A 69 -18.78 -21.58 11.43
N LEU A 70 -18.46 -21.75 10.15
CA LEU A 70 -17.59 -20.84 9.41
C LEU A 70 -18.29 -19.48 9.37
N VAL A 71 -18.12 -18.67 10.42
CA VAL A 71 -18.31 -17.22 10.31
C VAL A 71 -17.10 -16.72 9.54
N GLU A 72 -17.20 -16.83 8.22
CA GLU A 72 -16.34 -16.11 7.30
C GLU A 72 -16.71 -14.63 7.46
N THR A 73 -16.12 -13.97 8.47
CA THR A 73 -16.21 -12.51 8.63
C THR A 73 -15.44 -11.90 7.46
N ARG A 74 -16.08 -11.85 6.30
CA ARG A 74 -15.64 -11.04 5.18
C ARG A 74 -15.83 -9.61 5.65
N ALA A 75 -14.77 -9.00 6.19
CA ALA A 75 -14.77 -7.59 6.50
C ALA A 75 -15.11 -6.88 5.18
N GLU A 76 -16.28 -6.26 5.12
CA GLU A 76 -16.65 -5.40 4.00
C GLU A 76 -15.54 -4.35 3.87
N PRO A 77 -14.97 -4.16 2.66
CA PRO A 77 -13.95 -3.15 2.46
C PRO A 77 -14.53 -1.79 2.89
N ARG A 78 -13.81 -1.06 3.74
CA ARG A 78 -14.25 0.27 4.15
C ARG A 78 -14.41 1.16 2.92
N ASP A 79 -15.39 2.05 2.99
CA ASP A 79 -15.59 3.06 1.97
C ASP A 79 -14.30 3.88 1.76
N LEU A 80 -13.95 4.14 0.50
CA LEU A 80 -12.78 4.93 0.13
C LEU A 80 -12.79 6.29 0.83
N GLN A 81 -13.97 6.91 0.97
CA GLN A 81 -14.10 8.20 1.63
C GLN A 81 -13.60 8.14 3.08
N LEU A 82 -14.01 7.11 3.83
CA LEU A 82 -13.58 6.92 5.22
C LEU A 82 -12.07 6.68 5.32
N VAL A 83 -11.50 5.91 4.39
CA VAL A 83 -10.05 5.67 4.33
C VAL A 83 -9.30 6.96 4.03
N MET A 84 -9.80 7.79 3.11
CA MET A 84 -9.18 9.07 2.78
C MET A 84 -9.34 10.11 3.90
N ASP A 85 -10.43 10.07 4.67
CA ASP A 85 -10.63 10.92 5.85
C ASP A 85 -9.62 10.59 6.96
N ASP A 86 -9.41 9.30 7.25
CA ASP A 86 -8.39 8.85 8.19
C ASP A 86 -6.99 9.27 7.74
N LEU A 87 -6.69 9.09 6.44
CA LEU A 87 -5.44 9.55 5.85
C LEU A 87 -5.28 11.06 6.04
N GLY A 88 -6.32 11.84 5.74
CA GLY A 88 -6.33 13.29 5.88
C GLY A 88 -6.08 13.75 7.33
N ALA A 89 -6.61 13.03 8.31
CA ALA A 89 -6.38 13.33 9.72
C ALA A 89 -4.91 13.16 10.11
N GLN A 90 -4.29 12.02 9.77
CA GLN A 90 -2.86 11.78 10.06
C GLN A 90 -1.97 12.76 9.30
N PHE A 91 -2.29 13.00 8.03
CA PHE A 91 -1.56 13.92 7.18
C PHE A 91 -1.57 15.36 7.73
N LYS A 92 -2.72 15.80 8.27
CA LYS A 92 -2.85 17.11 8.92
C LYS A 92 -1.97 17.20 10.17
N ILE A 93 -1.92 16.15 10.99
CA ILE A 93 -1.05 16.11 12.19
C ILE A 93 0.40 16.31 11.76
N VAL A 94 0.89 15.49 10.83
CA VAL A 94 2.26 15.61 10.30
C VAL A 94 2.50 17.03 9.78
N LYS A 95 1.62 17.57 8.94
CA LYS A 95 1.75 18.93 8.39
C LYS A 95 1.96 20.00 9.47
N THR A 96 1.20 19.91 10.56
CA THR A 96 1.24 20.91 11.63
C THR A 96 2.47 20.78 12.51
N GLN A 97 2.98 19.57 12.68
CA GLN A 97 4.05 19.27 13.65
C GLN A 97 5.42 19.17 13.00
N ILE A 98 5.48 18.97 11.68
CA ILE A 98 6.74 18.62 11.01
C ILE A 98 7.82 19.66 11.20
N ASN A 99 7.51 20.96 11.28
CA ASN A 99 8.53 22.00 11.47
C ASN A 99 9.00 22.18 12.92
N ASP A 100 8.47 21.40 13.86
CA ASP A 100 8.80 21.48 15.29
C ASP A 100 9.52 20.21 15.74
N ALA A 101 10.84 20.32 15.93
CA ALA A 101 11.68 19.21 16.38
C ALA A 101 11.28 18.68 17.77
N SER A 102 10.62 19.48 18.61
CA SER A 102 10.13 19.01 19.92
C SER A 102 8.95 18.05 19.80
N LEU A 103 8.27 18.06 18.65
CA LEU A 103 7.15 17.19 18.31
C LEU A 103 7.58 15.99 17.44
N ALA A 104 8.88 15.80 17.19
CA ALA A 104 9.36 14.74 16.29
C ALA A 104 8.80 13.35 16.63
N ALA A 105 8.70 13.00 17.93
CA ALA A 105 8.15 11.73 18.36
C ALA A 105 6.67 11.56 17.99
N SER A 106 5.83 12.59 18.18
CA SER A 106 4.42 12.52 17.78
C SER A 106 4.24 12.59 16.27
N THR A 107 5.10 13.34 15.57
CA THR A 107 5.13 13.39 14.10
C THR A 107 5.45 12.02 13.51
N ILE A 108 6.41 11.27 14.10
CA ILE A 108 6.75 9.91 13.69
C ILE A 108 5.55 8.97 13.87
N LEU A 109 4.85 9.03 15.01
CA LEU A 109 3.65 8.20 15.23
C LEU A 109 2.55 8.48 14.21
N ALA A 110 2.32 9.75 13.89
CA ALA A 110 1.36 10.14 12.85
C ALA A 110 1.80 9.64 11.46
N ALA A 111 3.09 9.74 11.13
CA ALA A 111 3.64 9.20 9.88
C ALA A 111 3.49 7.67 9.80
N GLN A 112 3.76 6.94 10.89
CA GLN A 112 3.58 5.48 10.94
C GLN A 112 2.12 5.05 10.72
N ALA A 113 1.16 5.88 11.15
CA ALA A 113 -0.27 5.61 10.95
C ALA A 113 -0.73 5.79 9.49
N ILE A 114 0.03 6.49 8.64
CA ILE A 114 -0.32 6.76 7.24
C ILE A 114 -0.22 5.49 6.37
N ASN A 115 0.85 4.71 6.52
CA ASN A 115 1.13 3.57 5.64
C ASN A 115 0.06 2.47 5.67
N PRO A 116 -0.49 2.05 6.83
CA PRO A 116 -1.61 1.11 6.89
C PRO A 116 -2.84 1.60 6.12
N VAL A 117 -3.16 2.88 6.21
CA VAL A 117 -4.32 3.49 5.53
C VAL A 117 -4.09 3.53 4.01
N LEU A 118 -2.87 3.83 3.56
CA LEU A 118 -2.51 3.77 2.14
C LEU A 118 -2.57 2.35 1.59
N LEU A 119 -2.16 1.34 2.37
CA LEU A 119 -2.27 -0.06 1.98
C LEU A 119 -3.72 -0.53 1.89
N GLU A 120 -4.62 0.00 2.72
CA GLU A 120 -6.05 -0.22 2.57
C GLU A 120 -6.56 0.42 1.27
N ALA A 121 -6.24 1.70 1.05
CA ALA A 121 -6.64 2.46 -0.13
C ALA A 121 -6.24 1.80 -1.46
N VAL A 122 -5.04 1.19 -1.55
CA VAL A 122 -4.55 0.55 -2.79
C VAL A 122 -5.44 -0.60 -3.27
N THR A 123 -6.22 -1.20 -2.35
CA THR A 123 -7.13 -2.30 -2.66
C THR A 123 -8.46 -1.83 -3.22
N ILE A 124 -8.80 -0.56 -3.03
CA ILE A 124 -10.06 0.05 -3.42
C ILE A 124 -9.96 0.59 -4.85
N THR A 125 -11.04 0.46 -5.62
CA THR A 125 -11.17 1.13 -6.92
C THR A 125 -12.02 2.39 -6.73
N PRO A 126 -11.52 3.60 -7.06
CA PRO A 126 -12.31 4.82 -6.93
C PRO A 126 -13.58 4.79 -7.78
N GLU A 127 -14.66 5.39 -7.29
CA GLU A 127 -15.94 5.46 -8.02
C GLU A 127 -15.80 6.15 -9.38
N SER A 128 -14.99 7.21 -9.46
CA SER A 128 -14.69 7.89 -10.73
C SER A 128 -14.01 6.98 -11.75
N VAL A 129 -13.27 5.95 -11.31
CA VAL A 129 -12.72 4.92 -12.19
C VAL A 129 -13.79 3.90 -12.59
N LEU A 130 -14.66 3.50 -11.66
CA LEU A 130 -15.77 2.57 -11.95
C LEU A 130 -16.76 3.16 -12.97
N ALA A 131 -16.91 4.48 -13.01
CA ALA A 131 -17.76 5.20 -13.96
C ALA A 131 -17.20 5.24 -15.40
N LEU A 132 -15.93 4.85 -15.61
CA LEU A 132 -15.30 4.85 -16.93
C LEU A 132 -15.69 3.60 -17.76
N PRO A 133 -15.58 3.66 -19.09
CA PRO A 133 -15.65 2.48 -19.96
C PRO A 133 -14.66 1.38 -19.54
N VAL A 134 -15.08 0.12 -19.61
CA VAL A 134 -14.32 -1.06 -19.10
C VAL A 134 -12.91 -1.15 -19.67
N ASP A 135 -12.73 -0.76 -20.94
CA ASP A 135 -11.44 -0.72 -21.63
C ASP A 135 -10.47 0.32 -21.04
N GLN A 136 -10.99 1.36 -20.38
CA GLN A 136 -10.20 2.42 -19.74
C GLN A 136 -9.95 2.15 -18.25
N GLN A 137 -10.84 1.40 -17.58
CA GLN A 137 -10.77 1.15 -16.14
C GLN A 137 -9.43 0.54 -15.71
N ARG A 138 -8.93 -0.47 -16.46
CA ARG A 138 -7.69 -1.17 -16.09
C ARG A 138 -6.50 -0.22 -15.99
N ALA A 139 -6.34 0.70 -16.94
CA ALA A 139 -5.23 1.65 -16.94
C ALA A 139 -5.35 2.63 -15.76
N MET A 140 -6.55 3.11 -15.49
CA MET A 140 -6.81 4.08 -14.42
C MET A 140 -6.68 3.44 -13.02
N VAL A 141 -7.10 2.20 -12.82
CA VAL A 141 -6.84 1.43 -11.59
C VAL A 141 -5.34 1.31 -11.33
N LEU A 142 -4.55 0.97 -12.37
CA LEU A 142 -3.10 0.86 -12.24
C LEU A 142 -2.46 2.21 -11.90
N GLN A 143 -2.92 3.30 -12.51
CA GLN A 143 -2.44 4.64 -12.22
C GLN A 143 -2.78 5.08 -10.80
N TYR A 144 -4.01 4.83 -10.34
CA TYR A 144 -4.43 5.08 -8.96
C TYR A 144 -3.53 4.36 -7.95
N ARG A 145 -3.38 3.04 -8.12
CA ARG A 145 -2.54 2.21 -7.24
C ARG A 145 -1.09 2.68 -7.23
N LYS A 146 -0.55 3.06 -8.39
CA LYS A 146 0.81 3.60 -8.50
C LYS A 146 0.96 4.88 -7.66
N LEU A 147 0.00 5.80 -7.72
CA LEU A 147 0.07 7.04 -6.95
C LEU A 147 0.03 6.77 -5.44
N ILE A 148 -0.87 5.90 -4.99
CA ILE A 148 -0.93 5.49 -3.57
C ILE A 148 0.41 4.90 -3.11
N LEU A 149 1.02 4.03 -3.91
CA LEU A 149 2.33 3.46 -3.60
C LEU A 149 3.45 4.52 -3.59
N GLN A 150 3.39 5.52 -4.47
CA GLN A 150 4.35 6.62 -4.46
C GLN A 150 4.22 7.48 -3.20
N VAL A 151 2.99 7.72 -2.71
CA VAL A 151 2.77 8.39 -1.43
C VAL A 151 3.35 7.56 -0.28
N SER A 152 3.13 6.23 -0.29
CA SER A 152 3.68 5.33 0.73
C SER A 152 5.21 5.35 0.76
N VAL A 153 5.88 5.32 -0.40
CA VAL A 153 7.34 5.44 -0.46
C VAL A 153 7.82 6.78 0.11
N ALA A 154 7.16 7.89 -0.23
CA ALA A 154 7.52 9.19 0.32
C ALA A 154 7.26 9.28 1.84
N ASN A 155 6.26 8.57 2.36
CA ASN A 155 6.03 8.44 3.80
C ASN A 155 7.13 7.63 4.51
N VAL A 156 7.61 6.55 3.89
CA VAL A 156 8.77 5.79 4.42
C VAL A 156 10.02 6.68 4.45
N ASP A 157 10.25 7.47 3.41
CA ASP A 157 11.35 8.44 3.39
C ASP A 157 11.18 9.48 4.52
N LEU A 158 9.97 10.01 4.73
CA LEU A 158 9.66 10.90 5.84
C LEU A 158 9.96 10.28 7.22
N GLU A 159 9.49 9.06 7.47
CA GLU A 159 9.72 8.35 8.73
C GLU A 159 11.22 8.16 9.00
N ALA A 160 11.99 7.81 7.96
CA ALA A 160 13.43 7.63 8.05
C ALA A 160 14.15 8.96 8.40
N GLU A 161 13.81 10.05 7.73
CA GLU A 161 14.44 11.36 7.97
C GLU A 161 14.06 11.95 9.34
N LEU A 162 12.80 11.78 9.78
CA LEU A 162 12.38 12.16 11.13
C LEU A 162 13.15 11.37 12.21
N THR A 163 13.34 10.07 12.00
CA THR A 163 14.11 9.20 12.91
C THR A 163 15.59 9.58 12.94
N ALA A 164 16.13 10.02 11.80
CA ALA A 164 17.51 10.51 11.69
C ALA A 164 17.70 11.93 12.26
N GLY A 165 16.62 12.62 12.65
CA GLY A 165 16.66 14.03 13.07
C GLY A 165 16.96 15.00 11.93
N ASN A 166 16.82 14.57 10.68
CA ASN A 166 17.08 15.37 9.49
C ASN A 166 15.84 16.17 9.09
N GLN A 167 15.65 17.31 9.77
CA GLN A 167 14.44 18.11 9.69
C GLN A 167 14.13 18.62 8.27
N ASP A 168 15.13 19.09 7.54
CA ASP A 168 14.95 19.63 6.18
C ASP A 168 14.55 18.53 5.19
N ALA A 169 15.16 17.35 5.29
CA ALA A 169 14.83 16.22 4.43
C ALA A 169 13.44 15.64 4.76
N ALA A 170 13.05 15.63 6.04
CA ALA A 170 11.69 15.27 6.45
C ALA A 170 10.67 16.22 5.81
N VAL A 171 10.88 17.54 5.86
CA VAL A 171 10.01 18.53 5.22
C VAL A 171 9.95 18.32 3.69
N ALA A 172 11.08 18.02 3.05
CA ALA A 172 11.12 17.72 1.62
C ALA A 172 10.33 16.45 1.25
N ALA A 173 10.47 15.38 2.04
CA ALA A 173 9.72 14.14 1.86
C ALA A 173 8.21 14.36 2.03
N PHE A 174 7.80 15.11 3.06
CA PHE A 174 6.41 15.48 3.27
C PHE A 174 5.84 16.36 2.14
N THR A 175 6.61 17.33 1.66
CA THR A 175 6.23 18.17 0.50
C THR A 175 5.98 17.31 -0.74
N LYS A 176 6.81 16.30 -0.97
CA LYS A 176 6.60 15.32 -2.06
C LYS A 176 5.29 14.55 -1.87
N MET A 177 4.95 14.16 -0.65
CA MET A 177 3.64 13.53 -0.37
C MET A 177 2.49 14.49 -0.69
N GLU A 178 2.57 15.77 -0.29
CA GLU A 178 1.54 16.78 -0.60
C GLU A 178 1.29 16.89 -2.11
N GLN A 179 2.36 16.93 -2.89
CA GLN A 179 2.28 16.99 -4.35
C GLN A 179 1.61 15.75 -4.95
N LEU A 180 1.99 14.56 -4.47
CA LEU A 180 1.42 13.29 -4.94
C LEU A 180 -0.06 13.16 -4.57
N ILE A 181 -0.43 13.51 -3.35
CA ILE A 181 -1.84 13.49 -2.88
C ILE A 181 -2.66 14.52 -3.66
N GLY A 182 -2.15 15.74 -3.84
CA GLY A 182 -2.80 16.77 -4.65
C GLY A 182 -3.01 16.32 -6.11
N SER A 183 -2.02 15.66 -6.71
CA SER A 183 -2.15 15.06 -8.05
C SER A 183 -3.12 13.89 -8.08
N GLY A 184 -3.19 13.07 -7.04
CA GLY A 184 -4.14 11.96 -6.97
C GLY A 184 -5.58 12.46 -6.83
N HIS A 185 -5.81 13.41 -5.94
CA HIS A 185 -7.13 13.99 -5.69
C HIS A 185 -7.69 14.70 -6.93
N SER A 186 -6.87 15.37 -7.73
CA SER A 186 -7.33 16.01 -8.97
C SER A 186 -7.76 15.01 -10.06
N ILE A 187 -7.23 13.79 -10.03
CA ILE A 187 -7.49 12.75 -11.05
C ILE A 187 -8.62 11.81 -10.62
N PHE A 188 -8.71 11.47 -9.33
CA PHE A 188 -9.53 10.36 -8.82
C PHE A 188 -10.60 10.79 -7.81
N LYS A 189 -10.98 12.06 -7.79
CA LYS A 189 -12.08 12.56 -6.95
C LYS A 189 -13.38 11.80 -7.18
#